data_AF-A0A7H2BLY1-F1
#
_entry.id   AF-A0A7H2BLY1-F1
#
_cell.length_a   1.000
_cell.length_b   1.000
_cell.length_c   1.000
_cell.angle_alpha   90.00
_cell.angle_beta   90.00
_cell.angle_gamma   90.00
#
_symmetry.space_group_name_H-M   'P 1'
#
loop_
_entity.id
_entity.type
_entity.pdbx_description
1 polymer ?
#
loop_
_entity_poly.entity_id
_entity_poly.type
_entity_poly.pdbx_seq_one_letter_code
_entity_poly.pdbx_strand_id
1 'polypeptide(L)'
;MASSKAIISAARDNDLRERAIALAAEGRFDKNPQYFVESNLFQLASAPINGNGDTVASMYEYAQVQYETKKKELAQKLAELEEKRPGADPASVTDEHLKYALDYLTKQNATGEGETGI
;
A
#
# COMPACT_ATOMS: atom_id res chain seq x y z
N MET A 1 8.50 -20.37 14.16
CA MET A 1 9.82 -19.72 14.36
C MET A 1 10.00 -18.66 13.30
N ALA A 2 10.43 -17.45 13.69
CA ALA A 2 10.69 -16.34 12.76
C ALA A 2 11.94 -16.58 11.91
N SER A 3 11.97 -16.06 10.67
CA SER A 3 13.18 -16.11 9.86
C SER A 3 14.30 -15.22 10.43
N SER A 4 15.56 -15.52 10.09
CA SER A 4 16.69 -14.64 10.46
C SER A 4 16.54 -13.24 9.87
N LYS A 5 15.94 -13.13 8.68
CA LYS A 5 15.57 -11.85 8.06
C LYS A 5 14.56 -11.08 8.92
N ALA A 6 13.52 -11.75 9.41
CA ALA A 6 12.51 -11.11 10.26
C ALA A 6 13.10 -10.59 11.58
N ILE A 7 14.01 -11.35 12.20
CA ILE A 7 14.72 -10.92 13.41
C ILE A 7 15.54 -9.65 13.13
N ILE A 8 16.31 -9.63 12.03
CA ILE A 8 17.11 -8.46 11.65
C ILE A 8 16.21 -7.26 11.34
N SER A 9 15.12 -7.44 10.59
CA SER A 9 14.19 -6.37 10.24
C SER A 9 13.55 -5.78 11.48
N ALA A 10 12.99 -6.62 12.37
CA ALA A 10 12.37 -6.17 13.61
C ALA A 10 13.39 -5.45 14.53
N ALA A 11 14.60 -5.99 14.68
CA ALA A 11 15.64 -5.37 15.51
C ALA A 11 16.13 -4.01 14.97
N ARG A 12 16.00 -3.77 13.65
CA ARG A 12 16.44 -2.53 13.00
C ARG A 12 15.31 -1.54 12.72
N ASP A 13 14.08 -1.91 13.05
CA ASP A 13 12.91 -1.06 12.85
C ASP A 13 12.93 0.10 13.86
N ASN A 14 13.06 1.32 13.35
CA ASN A 14 13.20 2.52 14.19
C ASN A 14 11.92 2.77 15.01
N ASP A 15 10.75 2.60 14.40
CA ASP A 15 9.47 2.83 15.08
C ASP A 15 9.26 1.79 16.18
N LEU A 16 9.61 0.52 15.93
CA LEU A 16 9.56 -0.53 16.94
C LEU A 16 10.52 -0.24 18.10
N ARG A 17 11.74 0.25 17.81
CA ARG A 17 12.72 0.66 18.84
C ARG A 17 12.17 1.80 19.70
N GLU A 18 11.67 2.87 19.09
CA GLU A 18 11.17 4.04 19.81
C GLU A 18 9.99 3.67 20.72
N ARG A 19 9.07 2.84 20.22
CA ARG A 19 7.96 2.32 21.02
C ARG A 19 8.43 1.46 22.19
N ALA A 20 9.42 0.61 21.98
CA ALA A 20 10.00 -0.22 23.04
C ALA A 20 10.66 0.64 24.13
N ILE A 21 11.36 1.72 23.76
CA ILE A 21 11.96 2.68 24.71
C ILE A 21 10.88 3.39 25.53
N ALA A 22 9.82 3.88 24.88
CA ALA A 22 8.73 4.57 25.55
C ALA A 22 8.04 3.67 26.59
N LEU A 23 7.75 2.41 26.22
CA LEU A 23 7.17 1.41 27.12
C LEU A 23 8.13 1.02 28.26
N ALA A 24 9.43 0.90 27.96
CA ALA A 24 10.45 0.64 28.97
C ALA A 24 10.54 1.76 30.01
N ALA A 25 10.39 3.02 29.57
CA ALA A 25 10.36 4.18 30.44
C ALA A 25 9.09 4.25 31.31
N GLU A 26 7.92 4.00 30.72
CA GLU A 26 6.64 3.98 31.43
C GLU A 26 6.63 2.92 32.55
N GLY A 27 7.06 1.69 32.25
CA GLY A 27 7.10 0.60 33.22
C GLY A 27 8.25 0.67 34.22
N ARG A 28 9.12 1.69 34.14
CA ARG A 28 10.33 1.86 34.97
C ARG A 28 11.22 0.61 34.98
N PHE A 29 11.33 -0.07 33.84
CA PHE A 29 12.07 -1.33 33.72
C PHE A 29 13.58 -1.16 33.95
N ASP A 30 14.12 0.03 33.68
CA ASP A 30 15.53 0.38 33.94
C ASP A 30 15.66 1.88 34.28
N LYS A 31 16.79 2.28 34.89
CA LYS A 31 17.16 3.68 35.13
C LYS A 31 17.51 4.43 33.85
N ASN A 32 17.94 3.71 32.81
CA ASN A 32 18.16 4.21 31.46
C ASN A 32 17.45 3.30 30.42
N PRO A 33 16.14 3.54 30.19
CA PRO A 33 15.31 2.74 29.28
C PRO A 33 15.84 2.68 27.85
N GLN A 34 16.43 3.78 27.37
CA GLN A 34 16.99 3.86 26.03
C GLN A 34 18.16 2.88 25.86
N TYR A 35 19.16 2.98 26.75
CA TYR A 35 20.32 2.10 26.70
C TYR A 35 19.92 0.62 26.84
N PHE A 36 18.98 0.32 27.73
CA PHE A 36 18.49 -1.04 27.92
C PHE A 36 17.91 -1.64 26.62
N VAL A 37 17.02 -0.91 25.94
CA VAL A 37 16.41 -1.40 24.70
C VAL A 37 17.44 -1.52 23.58
N GLU A 38 18.25 -0.49 23.37
CA GLU A 38 19.23 -0.44 22.27
C GLU A 38 20.28 -1.55 22.37
N SER A 39 20.71 -1.87 23.59
CA SER A 39 21.68 -2.97 23.84
C SER A 39 21.08 -4.37 23.68
N ASN A 40 19.75 -4.51 23.58
CA ASN A 40 19.04 -5.79 23.55
C ASN A 40 18.12 -5.97 22.33
N LEU A 41 18.29 -5.21 21.24
CA LEU A 41 17.36 -5.21 20.10
C LEU A 41 17.14 -6.60 19.46
N PHE A 42 18.19 -7.41 19.33
CA PHE A 42 18.08 -8.76 18.75
C PHE A 42 17.41 -9.77 19.70
N GLN A 43 17.68 -9.64 21.00
CA GLN A 43 17.01 -10.41 22.05
C GLN A 43 15.53 -10.03 22.11
N LEU A 44 15.22 -8.73 22.04
CA LEU A 44 13.85 -8.21 21.99
C LEU A 44 13.09 -8.73 20.77
N ALA A 45 13.71 -8.68 19.58
CA ALA A 45 13.12 -9.22 18.36
C ALA A 45 12.81 -10.74 18.46
N SER A 46 13.62 -11.49 19.22
CA SER A 46 13.44 -12.92 19.42
C SER A 46 12.57 -13.27 20.64
N ALA A 47 12.16 -12.28 21.43
CA ALA A 47 11.42 -12.50 22.67
C ALA A 47 10.02 -13.05 22.39
N PRO A 48 9.54 -14.02 23.19
CA PRO A 48 8.19 -14.55 23.04
C PRO A 48 7.14 -13.50 23.42
N ILE A 49 6.05 -13.45 22.66
CA ILE A 49 4.92 -12.53 22.90
C ILE A 49 3.70 -13.23 23.51
N ASN A 50 3.71 -14.57 23.56
CA ASN A 50 2.67 -15.40 24.16
C ASN A 50 3.21 -16.79 24.52
N GLY A 51 2.37 -17.61 25.16
CA GLY A 51 2.71 -19.00 25.51
C GLY A 51 2.76 -19.99 24.34
N ASN A 52 2.42 -19.56 23.12
CA ASN A 52 2.39 -20.41 21.93
C ASN A 52 3.73 -20.42 21.17
N GLY A 53 4.73 -19.66 21.66
CA GLY A 53 6.05 -19.58 21.03
C GLY A 53 6.15 -18.57 19.88
N ASP A 54 5.15 -17.71 19.69
CA ASP A 54 5.28 -16.56 18.80
C ASP A 54 6.26 -15.55 19.37
N THR A 55 7.01 -14.88 18.50
CA THR A 55 7.97 -13.84 18.87
C THR A 55 7.63 -12.50 18.25
N VAL A 56 8.28 -11.44 18.73
CA VAL A 56 8.19 -10.11 18.10
C VAL A 56 8.52 -10.19 16.61
N ALA A 57 9.57 -10.91 16.23
CA ALA A 57 9.97 -11.09 14.85
C ALA A 57 8.96 -11.90 14.02
N SER A 58 8.35 -12.96 14.56
CA SER A 58 7.36 -13.73 13.78
C SER A 58 6.09 -12.92 13.54
N MET A 59 5.69 -12.11 14.52
CA MET A 59 4.56 -11.20 14.34
C MET A 59 4.89 -10.06 13.37
N TYR A 60 6.11 -9.53 13.42
CA TYR A 60 6.59 -8.54 12.44
C TYR A 60 6.56 -9.11 11.02
N GLU A 61 7.07 -10.32 10.81
CA GLU A 61 7.05 -11.01 9.52
C GLU A 61 5.63 -11.21 9.00
N TYR A 62 4.72 -11.66 9.87
CA TYR A 62 3.30 -11.78 9.53
C TYR A 62 2.70 -10.44 9.12
N ALA A 63 2.91 -9.39 9.91
CA ALA A 63 2.42 -8.04 9.62
C ALA A 63 2.97 -7.50 8.30
N GLN A 64 4.24 -7.75 7.99
CA GLN A 64 4.87 -7.35 6.74
C GLN A 64 4.22 -8.05 5.53
N VAL A 65 3.94 -9.35 5.62
CA VAL A 65 3.21 -10.08 4.56
C VAL A 65 1.81 -9.50 4.37
N GLN A 66 1.08 -9.21 5.45
CA GLN A 66 -0.24 -8.60 5.36
C GLN A 66 -0.20 -7.22 4.70
N TYR A 67 0.81 -6.40 5.03
CA TYR A 67 1.01 -5.09 4.42
C TYR A 67 1.25 -5.21 2.90
N GLU A 68 2.14 -6.09 2.47
CA GLU A 68 2.43 -6.28 1.05
C GLU A 68 1.23 -6.83 0.26
N THR A 69 0.43 -7.72 0.86
CA THR A 69 -0.82 -8.20 0.23
C THR A 69 -1.80 -7.05 0.02
N LYS A 70 -2.07 -6.25 1.06
CA LYS A 70 -2.97 -5.09 0.96
C LYS A 70 -2.48 -4.06 -0.07
N LYS A 71 -1.18 -3.84 -0.15
CA LYS A 71 -0.58 -2.95 -1.15
C LYS A 71 -0.85 -3.43 -2.57
N LYS A 72 -0.74 -4.74 -2.83
CA LYS A 72 -1.06 -5.34 -4.14
C LYS A 72 -2.55 -5.24 -4.47
N GLU A 73 -3.43 -5.54 -3.52
CA GLU A 73 -4.88 -5.39 -3.70
C GLU A 73 -5.28 -3.96 -4.05
N LEU A 74 -4.68 -2.97 -3.38
CA LEU A 74 -4.92 -1.57 -3.69
C LEU A 74 -4.45 -1.20 -5.11
N ALA A 75 -3.28 -1.69 -5.52
CA ALA A 75 -2.77 -1.47 -6.87
C ALA A 75 -3.68 -2.09 -7.94
N GLN A 76 -4.20 -3.30 -7.70
CA GLN A 76 -5.14 -3.96 -8.61
C GLN A 76 -6.45 -3.17 -8.72
N LYS A 77 -7.02 -2.73 -7.60
CA LYS A 77 -8.23 -1.89 -7.61
C LYS A 77 -8.05 -0.59 -8.39
N LEU A 78 -6.87 0.03 -8.27
CA LEU A 78 -6.56 1.24 -9.05
C LEU A 78 -6.50 0.94 -10.55
N ALA A 79 -5.90 -0.18 -10.96
CA ALA A 79 -5.87 -0.60 -12.36
C ALA A 79 -7.27 -0.92 -12.90
N GLU A 80 -8.10 -1.65 -12.14
CA GLU A 80 -9.49 -1.93 -12.51
C GLU A 80 -10.33 -0.66 -12.65
N LEU A 81 -10.11 0.34 -11.80
CA LEU A 81 -10.79 1.64 -11.90
C LEU A 81 -10.32 2.45 -13.11
N GLU A 82 -9.04 2.33 -13.49
CA GLU A 82 -8.51 2.96 -14.70
C GLU A 82 -9.17 2.42 -15.96
N GLU A 83 -9.32 1.10 -16.05
CA GLU A 83 -10.00 0.42 -17.17
C GLU A 83 -11.48 0.81 -17.25
N LYS A 84 -12.11 1.14 -16.11
CA LYS A 84 -13.50 1.59 -16.03
C LYS A 84 -13.68 3.09 -16.26
N ARG A 85 -12.62 3.85 -16.56
CA ARG A 85 -12.80 5.26 -16.94
C ARG A 85 -13.65 5.31 -18.20
N PRO A 86 -14.65 6.20 -18.29
CA PRO A 86 -15.59 6.20 -19.42
C PRO A 86 -14.90 6.21 -20.81
N GLY A 87 -13.74 6.87 -20.94
CA GLY A 87 -12.98 6.88 -22.19
C GLY A 87 -12.06 5.69 -22.44
N ALA A 88 -11.74 4.89 -21.42
CA ALA A 88 -10.93 3.67 -21.53
C ALA A 88 -11.79 2.39 -21.54
N ASP A 89 -13.04 2.49 -21.05
CA ASP A 89 -14.01 1.40 -21.00
C ASP A 89 -14.83 1.33 -22.30
N PRO A 90 -14.56 0.35 -23.19
CA PRO A 90 -15.31 0.20 -24.43
C PRO A 90 -16.77 -0.26 -24.21
N ALA A 91 -17.15 -0.65 -22.99
CA ALA A 91 -18.55 -0.89 -22.65
C ALA A 91 -19.30 0.40 -22.26
N SER A 92 -18.60 1.43 -21.78
CA SER A 92 -19.18 2.73 -21.41
C SER A 92 -19.26 3.67 -22.61
N VAL A 93 -18.14 3.90 -23.31
CA VAL A 93 -18.12 4.63 -24.59
C VAL A 93 -17.79 3.63 -25.68
N THR A 94 -18.85 3.06 -26.26
CA THR A 94 -18.72 2.02 -27.28
C THR A 94 -18.23 2.59 -28.61
N ASP A 95 -17.65 1.70 -29.43
CA ASP A 95 -17.22 2.03 -30.79
C ASP A 95 -18.37 2.58 -31.64
N GLU A 96 -19.61 2.13 -31.40
CA GLU A 96 -20.79 2.63 -32.11
C GLU A 96 -21.12 4.07 -31.73
N HIS A 97 -21.01 4.43 -30.44
CA HIS A 97 -21.16 5.83 -30.01
C HIS A 97 -20.11 6.73 -30.69
N LEU A 98 -18.86 6.28 -30.73
CA LEU A 98 -17.77 7.02 -31.37
C LEU A 98 -17.99 7.16 -32.88
N LYS A 99 -18.37 6.08 -33.57
CA LYS A 99 -18.67 6.10 -35.01
C LYS A 99 -19.85 7.02 -35.33
N TYR A 100 -20.91 6.98 -34.54
CA TYR A 100 -22.08 7.83 -34.72
C TYR A 100 -21.72 9.32 -34.55
N ALA A 101 -20.94 9.66 -33.53
CA ALA A 101 -20.48 11.03 -33.30
C ALA A 101 -19.60 11.55 -34.46
N LEU A 102 -18.71 10.71 -34.99
CA LEU A 102 -17.84 11.06 -36.13
C LEU A 102 -18.64 11.27 -37.44
N ASP A 103 -19.61 10.41 -37.73
CA ASP A 103 -20.48 10.53 -38.89
C ASP A 103 -21.32 11.82 -38.83
N TYR A 104 -21.86 12.14 -37.66
CA TYR A 104 -22.59 13.40 -37.43
C TYR A 104 -21.73 14.63 -37.69
N LEU A 105 -20.51 14.69 -37.13
CA LEU A 105 -19.59 15.83 -37.33
C LEU A 105 -19.19 16.01 -38.79
N THR A 106 -18.97 14.91 -39.51
CA THR A 106 -18.59 14.95 -40.93
C THR A 106 -19.72 15.53 -41.79
N LYS A 107 -20.96 15.12 -41.52
CA LYS A 107 -22.16 15.65 -42.21
C LYS A 107 -22.45 17.11 -41.88
N GLN A 108 -22.22 17.51 -40.62
CA GLN A 108 -22.30 18.92 -40.23
C GLN A 108 -21.26 19.78 -40.95
N ASN A 109 -19.99 19.35 -41.00
CA ASN A 109 -18.95 20.10 -41.69
C ASN A 109 -19.19 20.16 -43.22
N ALA A 110 -19.72 19.09 -43.82
CA ALA A 110 -20.09 19.07 -45.23
C ALA A 110 -21.27 20.00 -45.58
N THR A 111 -22.07 20.41 -44.59
CA THR A 111 -23.16 21.39 -44.76
C THR A 111 -22.77 22.81 -44.33
N GLY A 112 -21.63 22.97 -43.62
CA GLY A 112 -21.13 24.24 -43.09
C GLY A 112 -20.14 25.01 -43.98
N GLU A 113 -19.57 24.41 -45.04
CA GLU A 113 -18.74 25.13 -46.02
C GLU A 113 -19.56 25.98 -47.03
N GLY A 114 -20.86 26.19 -46.76
CA GLY A 114 -21.78 26.98 -47.61
C GLY A 114 -22.23 28.33 -47.06
N GLU A 115 -21.84 28.71 -45.83
CA GLU A 115 -22.32 29.96 -45.22
C GLU A 115 -21.15 30.86 -44.74
N THR A 116 -20.35 31.36 -45.68
CA THR A 116 -19.80 32.72 -45.56
C THR A 116 -20.16 33.51 -46.81
N GLY A 117 -21.43 33.89 -46.87
CA GLY A 117 -21.96 34.85 -47.84
C GLY A 117 -22.69 35.97 -47.12
N ILE A 118 -21.94 36.93 -46.57
CA ILE A 118 -22.28 38.36 -46.57
C ILE A 118 -20.98 39.15 -46.71
#